data_AF-A0A7S1TW67-F1
#
_entry.id   AF-A0A7S1TW67-F1
#
_cell.length_a   1.000
_cell.length_b   1.000
_cell.length_c   1.000
_cell.angle_alpha   90.00
_cell.angle_beta   90.00
_cell.angle_gamma   90.00
#
_symmetry.space_group_name_H-M   'P 1'
#
loop_
_entity.id
_entity.type
_entity.pdbx_description
1 polymer ?
#
loop_
_entity_poly.entity_id
_entity_poly.type
_entity_poly.pdbx_seq_one_letter_code
_entity_poly.pdbx_strand_id
1 'polypeptide(L)'
;RQFFQNCLRMVIATSEWLEDEEPGAARDDMEAFCSEAFAIIEDAWGTLDGCQANLANALVERILPILKAAPGNKLGEVANRIYMDLLKSDFALNGVNADTGQLFTWVGGFTIDGICKKMLRTKNGSSFGDDDSEESAFEAYFKDELISSFRGDGELGAAETYPLCEAFVNDMCQFYGLLRNVESMNHSKDEDSRVSFYDMIMKYLADMNRQDLYITFCHDLHAELVARNHNAEAGKALLLHASLLQWDDAELDAIHNHLPADQSRMRKEHLYRTAMAHFDKAECWEQAISLCKELVAHQEMYTLDFMKVSKYHGHLSEYFRRIVEGHRHLPSYFRVHFRGAFLPDVKDKEFVYRGNLLEGIHDFKQRISETYPEAEMLMTDREDIDETGKYIQLAKVTAFRLGTEANLPGYHRVSHAYEDTRDFYYQKSFRKRKEKSANEFLDLWVERFHIQVEDSFPSIHRRLEIVERQSTVLNPLEVALRGVVEKNRELLEKIRALEKIPDGQGDQPTTMALQGVVDAAVNGGLANYEVFFTGAYQETNPEIHADIVENPEKGRCRGELFEALEQQLAITTEGLQVHARKCDEATRPLHDYMMEKFATLKSEMEKLLAMK
;
A
#
# COMPACT_ATOMS: atom_id res chain seq x y z
N ARG A 1 -42.40 5.49 -16.44
CA ARG A 1 -41.14 6.08 -15.91
C ARG A 1 -41.27 7.58 -15.61
N GLN A 2 -41.38 8.47 -16.62
CA GLN A 2 -41.45 9.93 -16.40
C GLN A 2 -42.63 10.36 -15.51
N PHE A 3 -43.79 9.72 -15.68
CA PHE A 3 -44.97 9.91 -14.84
C PHE A 3 -44.65 9.68 -13.36
N PHE A 4 -44.23 8.47 -12.98
CA PHE A 4 -43.84 8.13 -11.60
C PHE A 4 -42.74 9.02 -11.03
N GLN A 5 -41.74 9.41 -11.84
CA GLN A 5 -40.68 10.32 -11.39
C GLN A 5 -41.22 11.70 -11.02
N ASN A 6 -42.14 12.25 -11.81
CA ASN A 6 -42.73 13.56 -11.56
C ASN A 6 -43.70 13.52 -10.38
N CYS A 7 -44.52 12.47 -10.29
CA CYS A 7 -45.46 12.27 -9.18
C CYS A 7 -44.73 12.10 -7.85
N LEU A 8 -43.68 11.26 -7.78
CA LEU A 8 -42.87 11.13 -6.56
C LEU A 8 -42.15 12.42 -6.20
N ARG A 9 -41.57 13.15 -7.16
CA ARG A 9 -40.95 14.46 -6.89
C ARG A 9 -41.92 15.42 -6.22
N MET A 10 -43.14 15.47 -6.74
CA MET A 10 -44.20 16.34 -6.24
C MET A 10 -44.61 15.94 -4.83
N VAL A 11 -44.89 14.65 -4.61
CA VAL A 11 -45.27 14.10 -3.30
C VAL A 11 -44.20 14.30 -2.25
N ILE A 12 -42.92 14.13 -2.60
CA ILE A 12 -41.77 14.38 -1.71
C ILE A 12 -41.74 15.85 -1.30
N ALA A 13 -41.74 16.76 -2.28
CA ALA A 13 -41.67 18.19 -2.02
C ALA A 13 -42.86 18.71 -1.20
N THR A 14 -44.05 18.17 -1.43
CA THR A 14 -45.24 18.53 -0.65
C THR A 14 -45.19 17.95 0.76
N SER A 15 -44.63 16.74 0.95
CA SER A 15 -44.49 16.12 2.27
C SER A 15 -43.44 16.82 3.13
N GLU A 16 -42.29 17.20 2.55
CA GLU A 16 -41.27 18.02 3.22
C GLU A 16 -41.87 19.37 3.66
N TRP A 17 -42.68 20.00 2.80
CA TRP A 17 -43.38 21.24 3.15
C TRP A 17 -44.40 21.08 4.29
N LEU A 18 -45.10 19.94 4.36
CA LEU A 18 -46.08 19.63 5.41
C LEU A 18 -45.45 19.39 6.79
N GLU A 19 -44.18 18.96 6.84
CA GLU A 19 -43.44 18.73 8.08
C GLU A 19 -43.01 20.04 8.76
N ASP A 20 -42.75 21.10 7.97
CA ASP A 20 -42.28 22.41 8.46
C ASP A 20 -43.42 23.41 8.80
N GLU A 21 -44.67 23.13 8.40
CA GLU A 21 -45.80 24.08 8.50
C GLU A 21 -46.74 23.84 9.70
N GLU A 22 -47.18 24.93 10.34
CA GLU A 22 -48.10 24.88 11.47
C GLU A 22 -49.53 24.45 11.05
N PRO A 23 -50.33 23.83 11.95
CA PRO A 23 -51.67 23.37 11.61
C PRO A 23 -52.61 24.49 11.13
N GLY A 24 -53.21 24.32 9.95
CA GLY A 24 -54.13 25.28 9.37
C GLY A 24 -54.76 24.80 8.05
N ALA A 25 -55.70 25.59 7.50
CA ALA A 25 -56.46 25.21 6.30
C ALA A 25 -55.59 24.90 5.07
N ALA A 26 -54.46 25.59 4.90
CA ALA A 26 -53.51 25.32 3.82
C ALA A 26 -52.79 23.98 3.98
N ARG A 27 -52.58 23.53 5.24
CA ARG A 27 -52.01 22.21 5.55
C ARG A 27 -53.03 21.11 5.25
N ASP A 28 -54.28 21.29 5.65
CA ASP A 28 -55.37 20.34 5.37
C ASP A 28 -55.58 20.15 3.86
N ASP A 29 -55.53 21.23 3.08
CA ASP A 29 -55.64 21.19 1.61
C ASP A 29 -54.46 20.45 0.97
N MET A 30 -53.24 20.64 1.48
CA MET A 30 -52.04 19.95 0.98
C MET A 30 -51.98 18.48 1.44
N GLU A 31 -52.48 18.14 2.62
CA GLU A 31 -52.65 16.75 3.07
C GLU A 31 -53.68 15.99 2.21
N ALA A 32 -54.76 16.66 1.82
CA ALA A 32 -55.74 16.13 0.87
C ALA A 32 -55.11 15.94 -0.53
N PHE A 33 -54.34 16.92 -1.02
CA PHE A 33 -53.63 16.81 -2.29
C PHE A 33 -52.61 15.66 -2.31
N CYS A 34 -51.81 15.51 -1.26
CA CYS A 34 -50.90 14.37 -1.10
C CYS A 34 -51.68 13.05 -1.13
N SER A 35 -52.79 12.95 -0.41
CA SER A 35 -53.62 11.74 -0.37
C SER A 35 -54.20 11.38 -1.75
N GLU A 36 -54.62 12.36 -2.53
CA GLU A 36 -55.10 12.14 -3.90
C GLU A 36 -53.96 11.75 -4.86
N ALA A 37 -52.80 12.41 -4.75
CA ALA A 37 -51.61 12.05 -5.51
C ALA A 37 -51.14 10.62 -5.19
N PHE A 38 -51.22 10.19 -3.94
CA PHE A 38 -50.94 8.81 -3.54
C PHE A 38 -51.90 7.81 -4.18
N ALA A 39 -53.22 8.09 -4.15
CA ALA A 39 -54.21 7.22 -4.77
C ALA A 39 -53.97 7.06 -6.28
N ILE A 40 -53.56 8.12 -6.97
CA ILE A 40 -53.21 8.09 -8.39
C ILE A 40 -51.93 7.27 -8.63
N ILE A 41 -50.93 7.41 -7.76
CA ILE A 41 -49.70 6.60 -7.85
C ILE A 41 -50.04 5.12 -7.63
N GLU A 42 -50.86 4.79 -6.64
CA GLU A 42 -51.27 3.41 -6.34
C GLU A 42 -52.06 2.77 -7.49
N ASP A 43 -53.03 3.48 -8.05
CA ASP A 43 -53.81 2.99 -9.21
C ASP A 43 -52.90 2.74 -10.41
N ALA A 44 -52.03 3.72 -10.74
CA ALA A 44 -51.05 3.56 -11.81
C ALA A 44 -50.05 2.44 -11.52
N TRP A 45 -49.64 2.25 -10.25
CA TRP A 45 -48.69 1.21 -9.83
C TRP A 45 -49.28 -0.20 -9.97
N GLY A 46 -50.57 -0.35 -9.62
CA GLY A 46 -51.31 -1.60 -9.76
C GLY A 46 -51.45 -2.07 -11.21
N THR A 47 -51.42 -1.15 -12.19
CA THR A 47 -51.49 -1.52 -13.63
C THR A 47 -50.21 -2.12 -14.21
N LEU A 48 -49.11 -2.18 -13.45
CA LEU A 48 -47.78 -2.57 -13.96
C LEU A 48 -47.52 -4.09 -14.01
N ASP A 49 -48.45 -4.95 -13.57
CA ASP A 49 -48.48 -6.42 -13.79
C ASP A 49 -47.09 -7.12 -13.78
N GLY A 50 -46.35 -7.00 -12.67
CA GLY A 50 -45.09 -7.72 -12.45
C GLY A 50 -43.86 -7.11 -13.15
N CYS A 51 -44.00 -6.00 -13.87
CA CYS A 51 -42.90 -5.29 -14.54
C CYS A 51 -42.33 -4.12 -13.72
N GLN A 52 -42.67 -4.01 -12.42
CA GLN A 52 -42.27 -2.90 -11.55
C GLN A 52 -40.75 -2.73 -11.48
N ALA A 53 -39.97 -3.82 -11.47
CA ALA A 53 -38.51 -3.79 -11.40
C ALA A 53 -37.84 -2.95 -12.52
N ASN A 54 -38.48 -2.84 -13.69
CA ASN A 54 -38.01 -1.98 -14.80
C ASN A 54 -37.99 -0.48 -14.46
N LEU A 55 -38.70 -0.08 -13.39
CA LEU A 55 -38.71 1.28 -12.88
C LEU A 55 -37.69 1.50 -11.75
N ALA A 56 -36.99 0.46 -11.29
CA ALA A 56 -36.07 0.54 -10.15
C ALA A 56 -35.01 1.65 -10.33
N ASN A 57 -34.43 1.76 -11.54
CA ASN A 57 -33.43 2.79 -11.88
C ASN A 57 -33.92 4.25 -11.75
N ALA A 58 -35.23 4.46 -11.69
CA ALA A 58 -35.86 5.78 -11.70
C ALA A 58 -36.37 6.18 -10.32
N LEU A 59 -36.70 5.17 -9.51
CA LEU A 59 -37.48 5.31 -8.29
C LEU A 59 -36.63 5.03 -7.05
N VAL A 60 -35.73 4.07 -7.09
CA VAL A 60 -34.93 3.66 -5.91
C VAL A 60 -34.14 4.84 -5.34
N GLU A 61 -33.38 5.59 -6.16
CA GLU A 61 -32.62 6.78 -5.70
C GLU A 61 -33.52 7.81 -4.99
N ARG A 62 -34.80 7.92 -5.38
CA ARG A 62 -35.74 8.91 -4.84
C ARG A 62 -36.47 8.44 -3.59
N ILE A 63 -36.67 7.13 -3.48
CA ILE A 63 -37.41 6.50 -2.40
C ILE A 63 -36.50 6.22 -1.21
N LEU A 64 -35.21 5.94 -1.45
CA LEU A 64 -34.23 5.65 -0.40
C LEU A 64 -34.18 6.65 0.77
N PRO A 65 -34.23 7.98 0.56
CA PRO A 65 -34.24 8.95 1.67
C PRO A 65 -35.50 8.85 2.55
N ILE A 66 -36.60 8.36 1.97
CA ILE A 66 -37.95 8.36 2.55
C ILE A 66 -38.24 7.06 3.31
N LEU A 67 -37.60 5.95 2.91
CA LEU A 67 -37.70 4.66 3.61
C LEU A 67 -37.32 4.76 5.10
N LYS A 68 -36.61 5.81 5.48
CA LYS A 68 -36.15 6.10 6.84
C LYS A 68 -37.22 6.68 7.76
N ALA A 69 -38.40 7.02 7.25
CA ALA A 69 -39.40 7.76 8.03
C ALA A 69 -39.96 6.92 9.19
N ALA A 70 -40.19 7.55 10.34
CA ALA A 70 -40.66 6.90 11.57
C ALA A 70 -41.97 6.08 11.35
N PRO A 71 -42.18 4.99 12.12
CA PRO A 71 -43.39 4.19 12.03
C PRO A 71 -44.64 5.05 12.24
N GLY A 72 -45.54 5.05 11.24
CA GLY A 72 -46.74 5.89 11.19
C GLY A 72 -46.69 7.06 10.19
N ASN A 73 -45.55 7.31 9.52
CA ASN A 73 -45.48 8.21 8.37
C ASN A 73 -46.05 7.52 7.12
N LYS A 74 -47.20 7.98 6.64
CA LYS A 74 -47.86 7.46 5.42
C LYS A 74 -46.95 7.44 4.20
N LEU A 75 -46.04 8.42 4.07
CA LEU A 75 -45.09 8.50 2.98
C LEU A 75 -44.04 7.37 3.07
N GLY A 76 -43.57 7.05 4.28
CA GLY A 76 -42.67 5.93 4.56
C GLY A 76 -43.31 4.58 4.26
N GLU A 77 -44.57 4.38 4.66
CA GLU A 77 -45.34 3.15 4.38
C GLU A 77 -45.53 2.90 2.88
N VAL A 78 -45.84 3.95 2.11
CA VAL A 78 -45.98 3.87 0.66
C VAL A 78 -44.62 3.62 -0.01
N ALA A 79 -43.57 4.29 0.45
CA ALA A 79 -42.19 4.08 0.00
C ALA A 79 -41.74 2.63 0.22
N ASN A 80 -41.99 2.07 1.41
CA ASN A 80 -41.68 0.68 1.74
C ASN A 80 -42.46 -0.27 0.84
N ARG A 81 -43.77 -0.06 0.65
CA ARG A 81 -44.59 -0.90 -0.24
C ARG A 81 -44.07 -0.90 -1.68
N ILE A 82 -43.75 0.28 -2.23
CA ILE A 82 -43.16 0.40 -3.58
C ILE A 82 -41.83 -0.34 -3.65
N TYR A 83 -40.98 -0.22 -2.63
CA TYR A 83 -39.69 -0.91 -2.57
C TYR A 83 -39.86 -2.43 -2.50
N MET A 84 -40.81 -2.93 -1.71
CA MET A 84 -41.16 -4.36 -1.64
C MET A 84 -41.68 -4.89 -2.96
N ASP A 85 -42.55 -4.15 -3.65
CA ASP A 85 -43.09 -4.55 -4.95
C ASP A 85 -41.99 -4.58 -6.02
N LEU A 86 -41.02 -3.67 -5.95
CA LEU A 86 -39.82 -3.70 -6.78
C LEU A 86 -39.01 -4.98 -6.53
N LEU A 87 -38.75 -5.33 -5.26
CA LEU A 87 -38.00 -6.53 -4.89
C LEU A 87 -38.72 -7.82 -5.32
N LYS A 88 -40.04 -7.90 -5.13
CA LYS A 88 -40.87 -9.02 -5.58
C LYS A 88 -40.86 -9.16 -7.10
N SER A 89 -40.99 -8.05 -7.81
CA SER A 89 -40.89 -8.03 -9.27
C SER A 89 -39.50 -8.47 -9.76
N ASP A 90 -38.43 -8.07 -9.07
CA ASP A 90 -37.06 -8.50 -9.37
C ASP A 90 -36.90 -10.02 -9.14
N PHE A 91 -37.42 -10.54 -8.03
CA PHE A 91 -37.43 -11.98 -7.76
C PHE A 91 -38.24 -12.76 -8.80
N ALA A 92 -39.41 -12.29 -9.19
CA ALA A 92 -40.25 -12.95 -10.19
C ALA A 92 -39.61 -12.96 -11.59
N LEU A 93 -38.86 -11.91 -11.94
CA LEU A 93 -38.24 -11.77 -13.27
C LEU A 93 -36.87 -12.46 -13.35
N ASN A 94 -36.04 -12.33 -12.32
CA ASN A 94 -34.64 -12.71 -12.34
C ASN A 94 -34.32 -13.91 -11.43
N GLY A 95 -35.22 -14.27 -10.52
CA GLY A 95 -35.03 -15.39 -9.59
C GLY A 95 -33.75 -15.28 -8.76
N VAL A 96 -33.17 -16.44 -8.44
CA VAL A 96 -31.81 -16.52 -7.89
C VAL A 96 -30.82 -16.46 -9.05
N ASN A 97 -29.88 -15.53 -9.00
CA ASN A 97 -28.84 -15.44 -10.01
C ASN A 97 -28.01 -16.73 -10.04
N ALA A 98 -27.95 -17.40 -11.19
CA ALA A 98 -27.30 -18.69 -11.35
C ALA A 98 -25.77 -18.65 -11.13
N ASP A 99 -25.15 -17.49 -11.34
CA ASP A 99 -23.70 -17.31 -11.23
C ASP A 99 -23.27 -16.88 -9.82
N THR A 100 -24.07 -16.02 -9.15
CA THR A 100 -23.72 -15.46 -7.84
C THR A 100 -24.49 -16.07 -6.67
N GLY A 101 -25.57 -16.80 -6.93
CA GLY A 101 -26.47 -17.31 -5.89
C GLY A 101 -27.27 -16.23 -5.15
N GLN A 102 -27.23 -14.98 -5.62
CA GLN A 102 -27.84 -13.82 -4.95
C GLN A 102 -29.25 -13.53 -5.46
N LEU A 103 -30.06 -12.94 -4.57
CA LEU A 103 -31.37 -12.36 -4.88
C LEU A 103 -31.28 -10.86 -5.13
N PHE A 104 -32.32 -10.31 -5.77
CA PHE A 104 -32.54 -8.87 -5.93
C PHE A 104 -31.38 -8.13 -6.61
N THR A 105 -30.68 -8.81 -7.53
CA THR A 105 -29.48 -8.25 -8.16
C THR A 105 -29.73 -6.94 -8.89
N TRP A 106 -30.95 -6.66 -9.34
CA TRP A 106 -31.28 -5.43 -10.05
C TRP A 106 -31.65 -4.30 -9.09
N VAL A 107 -32.64 -4.52 -8.23
CA VAL A 107 -33.11 -3.51 -7.26
C VAL A 107 -32.04 -3.22 -6.21
N GLY A 108 -31.33 -4.25 -5.75
CA GLY A 108 -30.15 -4.11 -4.89
C GLY A 108 -29.04 -3.29 -5.55
N GLY A 109 -28.84 -3.45 -6.85
CA GLY A 109 -27.89 -2.64 -7.62
C GLY A 109 -28.22 -1.15 -7.63
N PHE A 110 -29.47 -0.80 -7.92
CA PHE A 110 -29.92 0.59 -7.87
C PHE A 110 -29.96 1.15 -6.45
N THR A 111 -30.11 0.28 -5.45
CA THR A 111 -30.04 0.65 -4.03
C THR A 111 -28.62 1.09 -3.67
N ILE A 112 -27.63 0.25 -3.98
CA ILE A 112 -26.20 0.56 -3.83
C ILE A 112 -25.84 1.85 -4.58
N ASP A 113 -26.24 1.98 -5.85
CA ASP A 113 -25.95 3.17 -6.66
C ASP A 113 -26.56 4.44 -6.07
N GLY A 114 -27.79 4.38 -5.57
CA GLY A 114 -28.44 5.49 -4.88
C GLY A 114 -27.71 5.91 -3.59
N ILE A 115 -27.29 4.93 -2.78
CA ILE A 115 -26.51 5.18 -1.54
C ILE A 115 -25.16 5.82 -1.88
N CYS A 116 -24.42 5.24 -2.84
CA CYS A 116 -23.13 5.76 -3.29
C CYS A 116 -23.23 7.18 -3.85
N LYS A 117 -24.21 7.44 -4.73
CA LYS A 117 -24.42 8.78 -5.30
C LYS A 117 -24.79 9.81 -4.25
N LYS A 118 -25.55 9.43 -3.22
CA LYS A 118 -25.84 10.32 -2.08
C LYS A 118 -24.55 10.67 -1.33
N MET A 119 -23.71 9.69 -1.02
CA MET A 119 -22.38 9.89 -0.39
C MET A 119 -21.43 10.75 -1.24
N LEU A 120 -21.40 10.54 -2.56
CA LEU A 120 -20.55 11.32 -3.47
C LEU A 120 -21.04 12.77 -3.61
N ARG A 121 -22.34 13.04 -3.48
CA ARG A 121 -22.91 14.40 -3.54
C ARG A 121 -22.62 15.22 -2.29
N THR A 122 -22.56 14.60 -1.10
CA THR A 122 -22.27 15.32 0.17
C THR A 122 -20.82 15.79 0.27
N LYS A 123 -19.86 15.12 -0.40
CA LYS A 123 -18.47 15.61 -0.57
C LYS A 123 -18.38 17.02 -1.20
N ASN A 124 -19.41 17.50 -1.91
CA ASN A 124 -19.39 18.76 -2.68
C ASN A 124 -20.06 19.98 -2.00
N GLY A 125 -20.38 19.94 -0.69
CA GLY A 125 -20.72 21.18 0.04
C GLY A 125 -21.86 21.13 1.05
N SER A 126 -22.35 19.97 1.45
CA SER A 126 -23.19 19.84 2.64
C SER A 126 -22.55 18.78 3.53
N SER A 127 -22.15 19.14 4.75
CA SER A 127 -21.85 18.13 5.77
C SER A 127 -23.03 17.15 5.78
N PHE A 128 -22.76 15.85 5.71
CA PHE A 128 -23.65 14.92 6.40
C PHE A 128 -23.75 15.49 7.81
N GLY A 129 -24.95 15.91 8.23
CA GLY A 129 -25.11 16.50 9.55
C GLY A 129 -24.52 15.54 10.58
N ASP A 130 -23.97 16.08 11.67
CA ASP A 130 -23.58 15.37 12.91
C ASP A 130 -24.76 14.59 13.56
N ASP A 131 -25.79 14.25 12.81
CA ASP A 131 -27.01 13.60 13.26
C ASP A 131 -26.84 12.09 13.12
N ASP A 132 -26.23 11.48 14.14
CA ASP A 132 -26.31 10.04 14.47
C ASP A 132 -27.76 9.48 14.34
N SER A 133 -28.76 10.36 14.32
CA SER A 133 -30.20 10.09 14.15
C SER A 133 -30.61 9.68 12.72
N GLU A 134 -30.05 10.26 11.67
CA GLU A 134 -30.34 9.87 10.26
C GLU A 134 -29.65 8.55 9.87
N GLU A 135 -28.58 8.22 10.60
CA GLU A 135 -27.65 7.11 10.39
C GLU A 135 -28.20 5.79 10.94
N SER A 136 -28.76 5.83 12.15
CA SER A 136 -29.47 4.70 12.76
C SER A 136 -30.73 4.32 11.96
N ALA A 137 -31.41 5.29 11.34
CA ALA A 137 -32.68 5.06 10.65
C ALA A 137 -32.55 4.18 9.39
N PHE A 138 -31.43 4.25 8.67
CA PHE A 138 -31.23 3.42 7.47
C PHE A 138 -30.89 1.97 7.84
N GLU A 139 -29.95 1.77 8.77
CA GLU A 139 -29.65 0.43 9.28
C GLU A 139 -30.88 -0.19 9.97
N ALA A 140 -31.64 0.60 10.73
CA ALA A 140 -32.87 0.15 11.37
C ALA A 140 -33.93 -0.26 10.35
N TYR A 141 -34.14 0.51 9.27
CA TYR A 141 -35.08 0.13 8.22
C TYR A 141 -34.70 -1.23 7.60
N PHE A 142 -33.45 -1.42 7.20
CA PHE A 142 -33.01 -2.67 6.58
C PHE A 142 -33.06 -3.85 7.56
N LYS A 143 -32.54 -3.71 8.79
CA LYS A 143 -32.48 -4.79 9.79
C LYS A 143 -33.82 -5.11 10.43
N ASP A 144 -34.67 -4.12 10.67
CA ASP A 144 -35.89 -4.30 11.45
C ASP A 144 -37.13 -4.36 10.54
N GLU A 145 -37.32 -3.37 9.67
CA GLU A 145 -38.56 -3.21 8.90
C GLU A 145 -38.59 -4.08 7.63
N LEU A 146 -37.51 -4.09 6.86
CA LEU A 146 -37.39 -4.87 5.62
C LEU A 146 -37.34 -6.38 5.92
N ILE A 147 -36.57 -6.81 6.93
CA ILE A 147 -36.56 -8.21 7.38
C ILE A 147 -37.94 -8.65 7.88
N SER A 148 -38.62 -7.83 8.68
CA SER A 148 -39.97 -8.15 9.17
C SER A 148 -40.96 -8.29 8.03
N SER A 149 -40.84 -7.46 7.01
CA SER A 149 -41.67 -7.51 5.81
C SER A 149 -41.39 -8.75 4.96
N PHE A 150 -40.14 -9.21 4.85
CA PHE A 150 -39.81 -10.49 4.21
C PHE A 150 -40.40 -11.68 4.98
N ARG A 151 -40.36 -11.67 6.32
CA ARG A 151 -40.98 -12.72 7.15
C ARG A 151 -42.49 -12.80 6.96
N GLY A 152 -43.15 -11.66 6.72
CA GLY A 152 -44.58 -11.57 6.51
C GLY A 152 -45.03 -11.97 5.10
N ASP A 153 -44.11 -12.15 4.16
CA ASP A 153 -44.41 -12.45 2.77
C ASP A 153 -44.50 -13.95 2.48
N GLY A 154 -45.44 -14.36 1.63
CA GLY A 154 -45.68 -15.78 1.33
C GLY A 154 -44.61 -16.43 0.46
N GLU A 155 -44.00 -15.70 -0.47
CA GLU A 155 -43.00 -16.25 -1.41
C GLU A 155 -41.57 -15.96 -0.94
N LEU A 156 -41.32 -14.76 -0.43
CA LEU A 156 -40.00 -14.35 0.09
C LEU A 156 -39.75 -14.83 1.53
N GLY A 157 -40.82 -15.13 2.29
CA GLY A 157 -40.73 -15.71 3.64
C GLY A 157 -40.65 -17.24 3.66
N ALA A 158 -40.61 -17.91 2.50
CA ALA A 158 -40.51 -19.35 2.41
C ALA A 158 -39.14 -19.86 2.90
N ALA A 159 -39.09 -21.09 3.43
CA ALA A 159 -37.88 -21.64 4.06
C ALA A 159 -36.67 -21.73 3.10
N GLU A 160 -36.90 -21.78 1.80
CA GLU A 160 -35.86 -21.86 0.78
C GLU A 160 -35.33 -20.48 0.35
N THR A 161 -36.19 -19.45 0.36
CA THR A 161 -35.87 -18.08 -0.13
C THR A 161 -35.48 -17.13 0.99
N TYR A 162 -36.08 -17.28 2.17
CA TYR A 162 -35.87 -16.39 3.31
C TYR A 162 -34.40 -16.25 3.75
N PRO A 163 -33.57 -17.32 3.81
CA PRO A 163 -32.13 -17.16 4.12
C PRO A 163 -31.38 -16.29 3.12
N LEU A 164 -31.79 -16.28 1.84
CA LEU A 164 -31.19 -15.45 0.80
C LEU A 164 -31.64 -13.98 0.93
N CYS A 165 -32.88 -13.74 1.37
CA CYS A 165 -33.36 -12.40 1.71
C CYS A 165 -32.61 -11.83 2.93
N GLU A 166 -32.35 -12.67 3.94
CA GLU A 166 -31.54 -12.28 5.12
C GLU A 166 -30.09 -11.98 4.72
N ALA A 167 -29.49 -12.78 3.83
CA ALA A 167 -28.17 -12.50 3.26
C ALA A 167 -28.14 -11.15 2.53
N PHE A 168 -29.13 -10.87 1.67
CA PHE A 168 -29.24 -9.59 0.96
C PHE A 168 -29.27 -8.38 1.91
N VAL A 169 -30.06 -8.46 2.99
CA VAL A 169 -30.13 -7.37 3.99
C VAL A 169 -28.78 -7.20 4.69
N ASN A 170 -28.16 -8.31 5.10
CA ASN A 170 -26.85 -8.27 5.76
C ASN A 170 -25.79 -7.65 4.85
N ASP A 171 -25.79 -7.98 3.55
CA ASP A 171 -24.88 -7.41 2.55
C ASP A 171 -25.08 -5.89 2.41
N MET A 172 -26.34 -5.41 2.32
CA MET A 172 -26.64 -3.97 2.25
C MET A 172 -26.20 -3.24 3.51
N CYS A 173 -26.44 -3.81 4.69
CA CYS A 173 -26.00 -3.23 5.96
C CYS A 173 -24.47 -3.23 6.08
N GLN A 174 -23.80 -4.30 5.66
CA GLN A 174 -22.35 -4.36 5.65
C GLN A 174 -21.79 -3.26 4.73
N PHE A 175 -22.29 -3.16 3.50
CA PHE A 175 -21.88 -2.16 2.53
C PHE A 175 -22.08 -0.73 3.05
N TYR A 176 -23.25 -0.44 3.62
CA TYR A 176 -23.52 0.86 4.24
C TYR A 176 -22.56 1.15 5.39
N GLY A 177 -22.28 0.15 6.24
CA GLY A 177 -21.27 0.24 7.30
C GLY A 177 -19.87 0.54 6.76
N LEU A 178 -19.50 0.02 5.59
CA LEU A 178 -18.19 0.30 4.97
C LEU A 178 -18.11 1.74 4.47
N LEU A 179 -19.16 2.22 3.81
CA LEU A 179 -19.27 3.60 3.35
C LEU A 179 -19.21 4.60 4.52
N ARG A 180 -19.89 4.28 5.63
CA ARG A 180 -19.85 5.05 6.87
C ARG A 180 -18.43 5.12 7.45
N ASN A 181 -17.70 4.01 7.42
CA ASN A 181 -16.32 3.98 7.90
C ASN A 181 -15.40 4.88 7.05
N VAL A 182 -15.59 4.96 5.73
CA VAL A 182 -14.83 5.90 4.89
C VAL A 182 -15.10 7.36 5.29
N GLU A 183 -16.36 7.72 5.55
CA GLU A 183 -16.72 9.10 5.87
C GLU A 183 -16.28 9.51 7.27
N SER A 184 -16.53 8.69 8.28
CA SER A 184 -16.00 8.95 9.64
C SER A 184 -14.47 9.07 9.66
N MET A 185 -13.79 8.31 8.79
CA MET A 185 -12.34 8.37 8.65
C MET A 185 -11.84 9.52 7.79
N ASN A 186 -12.72 10.27 7.08
CA ASN A 186 -12.32 11.50 6.39
C ASN A 186 -11.70 12.53 7.35
N HIS A 187 -12.13 12.50 8.61
CA HIS A 187 -11.65 13.37 9.68
C HIS A 187 -10.55 12.74 10.56
N SER A 188 -10.28 11.44 10.37
CA SER A 188 -9.24 10.73 11.12
C SER A 188 -7.84 11.10 10.62
N LYS A 189 -6.86 11.08 11.54
CA LYS A 189 -5.43 11.22 11.21
C LYS A 189 -4.79 9.94 10.67
N ASP A 190 -5.54 8.83 10.65
CA ASP A 190 -5.05 7.53 10.20
C ASP A 190 -5.30 7.36 8.69
N GLU A 191 -4.38 7.94 7.91
CA GLU A 191 -4.47 7.95 6.44
C GLU A 191 -4.48 6.54 5.83
N ASP A 192 -3.73 5.61 6.42
CA ASP A 192 -3.57 4.25 5.89
C ASP A 192 -4.87 3.44 6.04
N SER A 193 -5.58 3.63 7.15
CA SER A 193 -6.89 2.99 7.36
C SER A 193 -7.93 3.44 6.33
N ARG A 194 -7.87 4.69 5.85
CA ARG A 194 -8.76 5.18 4.78
C ARG A 194 -8.57 4.41 3.47
N VAL A 195 -7.32 4.20 3.06
CA VAL A 195 -7.00 3.43 1.86
C VAL A 195 -7.48 1.98 2.00
N SER A 196 -7.33 1.38 3.19
CA SER A 196 -7.90 0.05 3.50
C SER A 196 -9.42 0.00 3.32
N PHE A 197 -10.16 1.05 3.72
CA PHE A 197 -11.61 1.11 3.50
C PHE A 197 -11.98 1.28 2.02
N TYR A 198 -11.26 2.12 1.25
CA TYR A 198 -11.45 2.19 -0.20
C TYR A 198 -11.24 0.83 -0.86
N ASP A 199 -10.16 0.13 -0.50
CA ASP A 199 -9.87 -1.21 -1.02
C ASP A 199 -10.97 -2.22 -0.66
N MET A 200 -11.51 -2.16 0.55
CA MET A 200 -12.61 -3.04 0.97
C MET A 200 -13.92 -2.77 0.22
N ILE A 201 -14.27 -1.49 0.00
CA ILE A 201 -15.43 -1.11 -0.82
C ILE A 201 -15.22 -1.54 -2.28
N MET A 202 -14.02 -1.29 -2.82
CA MET A 202 -13.69 -1.68 -4.19
C MET A 202 -13.76 -3.21 -4.37
N LYS A 203 -13.26 -4.00 -3.42
CA LYS A 203 -13.43 -5.47 -3.42
C LYS A 203 -14.90 -5.88 -3.41
N TYR A 204 -15.69 -5.30 -2.51
CA TYR A 204 -17.13 -5.55 -2.46
C TYR A 204 -17.85 -5.20 -3.78
N LEU A 205 -17.52 -4.05 -4.39
CA LEU A 205 -18.10 -3.63 -5.67
C LEU A 205 -17.66 -4.53 -6.84
N ALA A 206 -16.44 -5.05 -6.79
CA ALA A 206 -15.94 -6.03 -7.75
C ALA A 206 -16.71 -7.35 -7.63
N ASP A 207 -16.91 -7.85 -6.40
CA ASP A 207 -17.67 -9.07 -6.12
C ASP A 207 -19.13 -8.96 -6.58
N MET A 208 -19.73 -7.77 -6.42
CA MET A 208 -21.09 -7.46 -6.91
C MET A 208 -21.16 -7.14 -8.41
N ASN A 209 -20.04 -7.23 -9.13
CA ASN A 209 -19.91 -6.89 -10.54
C ASN A 209 -20.45 -5.48 -10.87
N ARG A 210 -20.15 -4.49 -10.02
CA ARG A 210 -20.53 -3.08 -10.17
C ARG A 210 -19.36 -2.24 -10.64
N GLN A 211 -18.94 -2.48 -11.88
CA GLN A 211 -17.75 -1.88 -12.47
C GLN A 211 -17.80 -0.34 -12.52
N ASP A 212 -18.95 0.27 -12.82
CA ASP A 212 -19.06 1.75 -12.91
C ASP A 212 -18.73 2.45 -11.58
N LEU A 213 -19.24 1.89 -10.47
CA LEU A 213 -18.98 2.40 -9.13
C LEU A 213 -17.54 2.10 -8.72
N TYR A 214 -17.05 0.89 -8.98
CA TYR A 214 -15.65 0.53 -8.74
C TYR A 214 -14.68 1.52 -9.38
N ILE A 215 -14.92 1.84 -10.66
CA ILE A 215 -14.10 2.79 -11.42
C ILE A 215 -14.18 4.19 -10.79
N THR A 216 -15.37 4.62 -10.37
CA THR A 216 -15.53 5.91 -9.67
C THR A 216 -14.71 5.96 -8.39
N PHE A 217 -14.76 4.90 -7.56
CA PHE A 217 -13.95 4.81 -6.34
C PHE A 217 -12.44 4.75 -6.61
N CYS A 218 -11.99 4.13 -7.72
CA CYS A 218 -10.58 4.17 -8.13
C CYS A 218 -10.09 5.60 -8.40
N HIS A 219 -10.92 6.42 -9.06
CA HIS A 219 -10.58 7.82 -9.36
C HIS A 219 -10.67 8.71 -8.12
N ASP A 220 -11.63 8.47 -7.24
CA ASP A 220 -11.70 9.15 -5.94
C ASP A 220 -10.46 8.86 -5.08
N LEU A 221 -10.05 7.59 -5.02
CA LEU A 221 -8.82 7.17 -4.34
C LEU A 221 -7.60 7.83 -4.98
N HIS A 222 -7.51 7.86 -6.31
CA HIS A 222 -6.45 8.56 -7.04
C HIS A 222 -6.40 10.04 -6.67
N ALA A 223 -7.52 10.76 -6.68
CA ALA A 223 -7.58 12.16 -6.32
C ALA A 223 -7.10 12.41 -4.88
N GLU A 224 -7.48 11.53 -3.95
CA GLU A 224 -7.03 11.57 -2.55
C GLU A 224 -5.52 11.37 -2.39
N LEU A 225 -4.96 10.40 -3.12
CA LEU A 225 -3.52 10.11 -3.08
C LEU A 225 -2.71 11.25 -3.72
N VAL A 226 -3.22 11.86 -4.79
CA VAL A 226 -2.62 13.04 -5.42
C VAL A 226 -2.62 14.24 -4.48
N ALA A 227 -3.73 14.50 -3.76
CA ALA A 227 -3.82 15.59 -2.80
C ALA A 227 -2.78 15.48 -1.67
N ARG A 228 -2.35 14.25 -1.35
CA ARG A 228 -1.32 13.95 -0.33
C ARG A 228 0.10 13.80 -0.88
N ASN A 229 0.31 14.01 -2.19
CA ASN A 229 1.59 13.78 -2.88
C ASN A 229 2.09 12.32 -2.85
N HIS A 230 1.20 11.34 -2.66
CA HIS A 230 1.52 9.90 -2.74
C HIS A 230 1.50 9.44 -4.20
N ASN A 231 2.46 9.93 -4.99
CA ASN A 231 2.45 9.78 -6.45
C ASN A 231 2.58 8.32 -6.91
N ALA A 232 3.39 7.49 -6.26
CA ALA A 232 3.55 6.09 -6.68
C ALA A 232 2.25 5.29 -6.49
N GLU A 233 1.60 5.49 -5.35
CA GLU A 233 0.33 4.87 -4.97
C GLU A 233 -0.79 5.38 -5.89
N ALA A 234 -0.81 6.69 -6.20
CA ALA A 234 -1.75 7.28 -7.15
C ALA A 234 -1.62 6.67 -8.55
N GLY A 235 -0.40 6.41 -9.01
CA GLY A 235 -0.14 5.68 -10.26
C GLY A 235 -0.75 4.28 -10.23
N LYS A 236 -0.55 3.53 -9.14
CA LYS A 236 -1.13 2.18 -8.95
C LYS A 236 -2.67 2.21 -8.88
N ALA A 237 -3.27 3.23 -8.26
CA ALA A 237 -4.73 3.38 -8.22
C ALA A 237 -5.35 3.53 -9.62
N LEU A 238 -4.73 4.29 -10.52
CA LEU A 238 -5.20 4.39 -11.92
C LEU A 238 -5.08 3.07 -12.69
N LEU A 239 -4.08 2.25 -12.36
CA LEU A 239 -3.90 0.94 -12.98
C LEU A 239 -5.00 -0.06 -12.59
N LEU A 240 -5.70 0.15 -11.47
CA LEU A 240 -6.89 -0.65 -11.12
C LEU A 240 -8.01 -0.47 -12.14
N HIS A 241 -8.25 0.74 -12.62
CA HIS A 241 -9.20 0.97 -13.72
C HIS A 241 -8.63 0.49 -15.06
N ALA A 242 -7.36 0.74 -15.33
CA ALA A 242 -6.75 0.36 -16.60
C ALA A 242 -6.69 -1.17 -16.83
N SER A 243 -6.66 -1.97 -15.75
CA SER A 243 -6.68 -3.44 -15.82
C SER A 243 -8.04 -4.00 -16.28
N LEU A 244 -9.13 -3.26 -16.06
CA LEU A 244 -10.48 -3.63 -16.52
C LEU A 244 -10.65 -3.39 -18.03
N LEU A 245 -9.83 -2.51 -18.62
CA LEU A 245 -9.93 -2.11 -20.02
C LEU A 245 -9.17 -3.06 -20.94
N GLN A 246 -9.71 -3.27 -22.13
CA GLN A 246 -9.07 -4.02 -23.21
C GLN A 246 -8.50 -3.07 -24.27
N TRP A 247 -7.59 -3.57 -25.10
CA TRP A 247 -7.06 -2.81 -26.23
C TRP A 247 -8.00 -2.92 -27.44
N ASP A 248 -9.23 -2.44 -27.27
CA ASP A 248 -10.31 -2.50 -28.27
C ASP A 248 -10.99 -1.15 -28.51
N ASP A 249 -11.81 -1.09 -29.55
CA ASP A 249 -12.50 0.13 -30.00
C ASP A 249 -13.92 0.21 -29.43
N ALA A 250 -14.18 -0.47 -28.31
CA ALA A 250 -15.46 -0.40 -27.61
C ALA A 250 -15.72 1.04 -27.13
N GLU A 251 -16.89 1.59 -27.43
CA GLU A 251 -17.32 2.91 -26.98
C GLU A 251 -17.68 2.85 -25.50
N LEU A 252 -17.03 3.67 -24.69
CA LEU A 252 -17.28 3.75 -23.25
C LEU A 252 -17.95 5.07 -22.89
N ASP A 253 -18.95 4.98 -22.03
CA ASP A 253 -19.64 6.14 -21.49
C ASP A 253 -18.70 7.04 -20.67
N ALA A 254 -19.09 8.31 -20.53
CA ALA A 254 -18.39 9.26 -19.69
C ALA A 254 -18.48 8.84 -18.22
N ILE A 255 -17.36 8.93 -17.51
CA ILE A 255 -17.30 8.72 -16.07
C ILE A 255 -17.41 10.11 -15.43
N HIS A 256 -18.48 10.32 -14.66
CA HIS A 256 -18.85 11.62 -14.08
C HIS A 256 -17.64 12.30 -13.42
N ASN A 257 -17.35 13.56 -13.79
CA ASN A 257 -16.23 14.40 -13.31
C ASN A 257 -14.80 13.88 -13.50
N HIS A 258 -14.61 12.65 -14.00
CA HIS A 258 -13.28 12.04 -14.13
C HIS A 258 -12.82 11.91 -15.57
N LEU A 259 -13.64 11.36 -16.48
CA LEU A 259 -13.23 11.08 -17.87
C LEU A 259 -14.39 11.28 -18.87
N PRO A 260 -14.13 11.88 -20.05
CA PRO A 260 -15.12 12.00 -21.12
C PRO A 260 -15.43 10.64 -21.76
N ALA A 261 -16.54 10.55 -22.50
CA ALA A 261 -16.85 9.38 -23.33
C ALA A 261 -15.74 9.21 -24.39
N ASP A 262 -15.22 7.99 -24.50
CA ASP A 262 -14.05 7.70 -25.32
C ASP A 262 -13.97 6.20 -25.64
N GLN A 263 -13.14 5.83 -26.61
CA GLN A 263 -12.86 4.43 -26.91
C GLN A 263 -12.01 3.79 -25.80
N SER A 264 -12.30 2.52 -25.49
CA SER A 264 -11.60 1.71 -24.50
C SER A 264 -10.07 1.77 -24.64
N ARG A 265 -9.55 1.56 -25.87
CA ARG A 265 -8.11 1.72 -26.16
C ARG A 265 -7.54 3.11 -25.84
N MET A 266 -8.29 4.18 -26.13
CA MET A 266 -7.84 5.57 -25.97
C MET A 266 -7.83 5.93 -24.49
N ARG A 267 -8.85 5.48 -23.76
CA ARG A 267 -8.94 5.62 -22.31
C ARG A 267 -7.82 4.87 -21.61
N LYS A 268 -7.53 3.63 -22.01
CA LYS A 268 -6.40 2.84 -21.48
C LYS A 268 -5.05 3.52 -21.75
N GLU A 269 -4.82 4.00 -22.97
CA GLU A 269 -3.61 4.77 -23.31
C GLU A 269 -3.48 6.03 -22.46
N HIS A 270 -4.57 6.76 -22.23
CA HIS A 270 -4.58 7.94 -21.37
C HIS A 270 -4.24 7.61 -19.91
N LEU A 271 -4.86 6.59 -19.33
CA LEU A 271 -4.59 6.14 -17.96
C LEU A 271 -3.13 5.73 -17.79
N TYR A 272 -2.57 4.98 -18.74
CA TYR A 272 -1.16 4.58 -18.70
C TYR A 272 -0.22 5.77 -18.75
N ARG A 273 -0.48 6.75 -19.63
CA ARG A 273 0.34 7.98 -19.71
C ARG A 273 0.28 8.78 -18.40
N THR A 274 -0.90 8.88 -17.78
CA THR A 274 -1.07 9.58 -16.50
C THR A 274 -0.38 8.83 -15.37
N ALA A 275 -0.50 7.50 -15.30
CA ALA A 275 0.21 6.67 -14.33
C ALA A 275 1.74 6.77 -14.50
N MET A 276 2.25 6.76 -15.74
CA MET A 276 3.68 6.97 -16.01
C MET A 276 4.17 8.33 -15.50
N ALA A 277 3.38 9.40 -15.65
CA ALA A 277 3.74 10.72 -15.14
C ALA A 277 3.79 10.75 -13.60
N HIS A 278 2.91 10.00 -12.93
CA HIS A 278 2.97 9.83 -11.48
C HIS A 278 4.19 9.01 -11.04
N PHE A 279 4.52 7.93 -11.74
CA PHE A 279 5.72 7.14 -11.45
C PHE A 279 7.01 7.93 -11.69
N ASP A 280 7.06 8.79 -12.71
CA ASP A 280 8.20 9.68 -12.93
C ASP A 280 8.37 10.68 -11.77
N LYS A 281 7.29 11.29 -11.28
CA LYS A 281 7.31 12.15 -10.09
C LYS A 281 7.74 11.43 -8.82
N ALA A 282 7.47 10.13 -8.72
CA ALA A 282 7.82 9.31 -7.57
C ALA A 282 9.19 8.61 -7.71
N GLU A 283 9.96 8.90 -8.76
CA GLU A 283 11.24 8.25 -9.09
C GLU A 283 11.14 6.71 -9.25
N CYS A 284 9.93 6.19 -9.46
CA CYS A 284 9.61 4.76 -9.65
C CYS A 284 9.68 4.39 -11.13
N TRP A 285 10.82 4.66 -11.77
CA TRP A 285 10.98 4.56 -13.23
C TRP A 285 10.82 3.13 -13.76
N GLU A 286 11.08 2.11 -12.96
CA GLU A 286 10.89 0.70 -13.31
C GLU A 286 9.41 0.41 -13.69
N GLN A 287 8.46 0.96 -12.93
CA GLN A 287 7.02 0.83 -13.21
C GLN A 287 6.65 1.60 -14.49
N ALA A 288 7.19 2.80 -14.68
CA ALA A 288 6.98 3.59 -15.89
C ALA A 288 7.54 2.89 -17.14
N ILE A 289 8.70 2.23 -17.04
CA ILE A 289 9.32 1.45 -18.12
C ILE A 289 8.41 0.28 -18.51
N SER A 290 7.85 -0.44 -17.54
CA SER A 290 6.94 -1.57 -17.80
C SER A 290 5.73 -1.12 -18.64
N LEU A 291 5.04 -0.07 -18.20
CA LEU A 291 3.91 0.50 -18.95
C LEU A 291 4.32 1.02 -20.33
N CYS A 292 5.47 1.69 -20.40
CA CYS A 292 5.96 2.26 -21.66
C CYS A 292 6.28 1.16 -22.69
N LYS A 293 6.79 0.00 -22.27
CA LYS A 293 7.02 -1.15 -23.14
C LYS A 293 5.71 -1.72 -23.67
N GLU A 294 4.67 -1.82 -22.83
CA GLU A 294 3.35 -2.28 -23.27
C GLU A 294 2.74 -1.31 -24.29
N LEU A 295 2.88 0.00 -24.07
CA LEU A 295 2.45 1.01 -25.04
C LEU A 295 3.20 0.91 -26.37
N VAL A 296 4.52 0.74 -26.35
CA VAL A 296 5.31 0.55 -27.57
C VAL A 296 4.80 -0.67 -28.35
N ALA A 297 4.68 -1.82 -27.68
CA ALA A 297 4.20 -3.04 -28.31
C ALA A 297 2.81 -2.86 -28.93
N HIS A 298 1.90 -2.18 -28.22
CA HIS A 298 0.57 -1.89 -28.74
C HIS A 298 0.62 -0.97 -29.97
N GLN A 299 1.40 0.12 -29.94
CA GLN A 299 1.47 1.04 -31.07
C GLN A 299 2.18 0.43 -32.29
N GLU A 300 3.19 -0.42 -32.09
CA GLU A 300 3.90 -1.11 -33.18
C GLU A 300 3.04 -2.19 -33.84
N MET A 301 2.26 -2.94 -33.05
CA MET A 301 1.50 -4.09 -33.57
C MET A 301 0.12 -3.72 -34.10
N TYR A 302 -0.57 -2.75 -33.49
CA TYR A 302 -1.99 -2.50 -33.77
C TYR A 302 -2.27 -1.15 -34.46
N THR A 303 -1.73 -0.04 -33.97
CA THR A 303 -2.06 1.30 -34.51
C THR A 303 -1.09 1.78 -35.59
N LEU A 304 0.12 1.21 -35.64
CA LEU A 304 1.23 1.60 -36.53
C LEU A 304 1.61 3.09 -36.44
N ASP A 305 1.41 3.72 -35.27
CA ASP A 305 1.79 5.11 -35.01
C ASP A 305 3.27 5.18 -34.60
N PHE A 306 4.16 5.20 -35.59
CA PHE A 306 5.61 5.26 -35.36
C PHE A 306 6.08 6.56 -34.72
N MET A 307 5.31 7.64 -34.79
CA MET A 307 5.63 8.91 -34.11
C MET A 307 5.45 8.75 -32.60
N LYS A 308 4.36 8.12 -32.15
CA LYS A 308 4.19 7.75 -30.74
C LYS A 308 5.26 6.77 -30.28
N VAL A 309 5.58 5.75 -31.08
CA VAL A 309 6.65 4.78 -30.78
C VAL A 309 7.99 5.49 -30.56
N SER A 310 8.37 6.41 -31.45
CA SER A 310 9.59 7.22 -31.30
C SER A 310 9.59 8.01 -29.98
N LYS A 311 8.46 8.63 -29.62
CA LYS A 311 8.33 9.35 -28.35
C LYS A 311 8.50 8.43 -27.13
N TYR A 312 7.88 7.26 -27.15
CA TYR A 312 7.98 6.28 -26.07
C TYR A 312 9.40 5.71 -25.92
N HIS A 313 10.10 5.45 -27.02
CA HIS A 313 11.52 5.11 -26.96
C HIS A 313 12.38 6.24 -26.37
N GLY A 314 12.03 7.50 -26.63
CA GLY A 314 12.63 8.65 -25.97
C GLY A 314 12.47 8.60 -24.44
N HIS A 315 11.25 8.30 -23.96
CA HIS A 315 11.00 8.11 -22.52
C HIS A 315 11.79 6.93 -21.94
N LEU A 316 11.80 5.78 -22.62
CA LEU A 316 12.59 4.61 -22.19
C LEU A 316 14.08 4.95 -22.06
N SER A 317 14.65 5.61 -23.07
CA SER A 317 16.04 6.03 -23.05
C SER A 317 16.34 6.92 -21.84
N GLU A 318 15.46 7.87 -21.55
CA GLU A 318 15.62 8.78 -20.41
C GLU A 318 15.52 8.03 -19.08
N TYR A 319 14.54 7.15 -18.90
CA TYR A 319 14.39 6.37 -17.67
C TYR A 319 15.59 5.45 -17.43
N PHE A 320 16.08 4.74 -18.46
CA PHE A 320 17.28 3.90 -18.32
C PHE A 320 18.50 4.73 -17.96
N ARG A 321 18.68 5.90 -18.59
CA ARG A 321 19.77 6.83 -18.28
C ARG A 321 19.72 7.26 -16.82
N ARG A 322 18.55 7.70 -16.32
CA ARG A 322 18.38 8.14 -14.94
C ARG A 322 18.63 7.02 -13.91
N ILE A 323 18.17 5.79 -14.19
CA ILE A 323 18.44 4.62 -13.31
C ILE A 323 19.95 4.38 -13.19
N VAL A 324 20.69 4.44 -14.31
CA VAL A 324 22.14 4.21 -14.33
C VAL A 324 22.92 5.35 -13.67
N GLU A 325 22.48 6.60 -13.86
CA GLU A 325 23.11 7.77 -13.25
C GLU A 325 22.91 7.81 -11.73
N GLY A 326 21.87 7.17 -11.19
CA GLY A 326 21.74 6.88 -9.76
C GLY A 326 21.39 8.07 -8.86
N HIS A 327 21.02 9.23 -9.44
CA HIS A 327 20.55 10.40 -8.68
C HIS A 327 19.10 10.21 -8.21
N ARG A 328 18.85 9.21 -7.36
CA ARG A 328 17.53 8.96 -6.76
C ARG A 328 17.62 8.59 -5.29
N HIS A 329 16.59 8.94 -4.51
CA HIS A 329 16.58 8.72 -3.07
C HIS A 329 15.90 7.41 -2.72
N LEU A 330 16.66 6.46 -2.15
CA LEU A 330 16.14 5.15 -1.75
C LEU A 330 14.96 5.31 -0.79
N PRO A 331 13.83 4.62 -1.03
CA PRO A 331 12.71 4.64 -0.11
C PRO A 331 13.13 4.04 1.24
N SER A 332 12.73 4.72 2.32
CA SER A 332 12.85 4.17 3.67
C SER A 332 11.69 3.23 3.94
N TYR A 333 11.96 2.11 4.60
CA TYR A 333 10.93 1.17 5.05
C TYR A 333 11.03 0.96 6.57
N PHE A 334 9.88 0.84 7.22
CA PHE A 334 9.78 0.72 8.67
C PHE A 334 8.85 -0.43 9.05
N ARG A 335 9.34 -1.38 9.86
CA ARG A 335 8.49 -2.36 10.54
C ARG A 335 7.80 -1.69 11.72
N VAL A 336 6.49 -1.92 11.81
CA VAL A 336 5.63 -1.45 12.90
C VAL A 336 4.89 -2.66 13.46
N HIS A 337 5.03 -2.94 14.76
CA HIS A 337 4.27 -3.97 15.46
C HIS A 337 3.37 -3.31 16.51
N PHE A 338 2.06 -3.49 16.36
CA PHE A 338 1.06 -3.01 17.30
C PHE A 338 0.78 -4.09 18.36
N ARG A 339 1.07 -3.81 19.63
CA ARG A 339 0.89 -4.75 20.75
C ARG A 339 -0.07 -4.22 21.81
N GLY A 340 -0.89 -5.10 22.37
CA GLY A 340 -1.82 -4.78 23.47
C GLY A 340 -3.22 -4.40 23.00
N ALA A 341 -3.84 -3.42 23.64
CA ALA A 341 -5.27 -3.10 23.48
C ALA A 341 -5.61 -2.29 22.22
N PHE A 342 -5.19 -2.76 21.04
CA PHE A 342 -5.57 -2.18 19.74
C PHE A 342 -6.87 -2.80 19.17
N LEU A 343 -7.42 -2.16 18.13
CA LEU A 343 -8.55 -2.69 17.36
C LEU A 343 -8.16 -4.01 16.65
N PRO A 344 -9.11 -4.95 16.44
CA PRO A 344 -8.82 -6.27 15.85
C PRO A 344 -8.03 -6.23 14.53
N ASP A 345 -8.26 -5.20 13.72
CA ASP A 345 -7.62 -5.05 12.40
C ASP A 345 -6.11 -4.86 12.45
N VAL A 346 -5.60 -4.33 13.57
CA VAL A 346 -4.17 -4.05 13.78
C VAL A 346 -3.61 -4.74 15.03
N LYS A 347 -4.46 -5.28 15.90
CA LYS A 347 -4.06 -5.91 17.16
C LYS A 347 -3.14 -7.11 16.91
N ASP A 348 -1.98 -7.09 17.56
CA ASP A 348 -0.94 -8.13 17.52
C ASP A 348 -0.45 -8.46 16.10
N LYS A 349 -0.61 -7.50 15.18
CA LYS A 349 -0.14 -7.59 13.79
C LYS A 349 1.12 -6.76 13.58
N GLU A 350 1.93 -7.22 12.64
CA GLU A 350 3.12 -6.50 12.17
C GLU A 350 2.93 -6.04 10.72
N PHE A 351 3.37 -4.83 10.42
CA PHE A 351 3.28 -4.22 9.09
C PHE A 351 4.63 -3.65 8.68
N VAL A 352 4.90 -3.62 7.38
CA VAL A 352 5.96 -2.79 6.80
C VAL A 352 5.33 -1.54 6.21
N TYR A 353 5.83 -0.37 6.61
CA TYR A 353 5.44 0.93 6.10
C TYR A 353 6.47 1.45 5.12
N ARG A 354 6.01 2.00 4.00
CA ARG A 354 6.81 2.79 3.08
C ARG A 354 6.87 4.24 3.55
N GLY A 355 8.06 4.70 3.93
CA GLY A 355 8.31 6.07 4.37
C GLY A 355 8.12 7.10 3.26
N ASN A 356 7.96 8.36 3.67
CA ASN A 356 8.00 9.51 2.77
C ASN A 356 9.42 9.68 2.19
N LEU A 357 9.52 10.49 1.13
CA LEU A 357 10.82 10.79 0.51
C LEU A 357 11.78 11.36 1.56
N LEU A 358 12.95 10.73 1.71
CA LEU A 358 13.99 11.09 2.70
C LEU A 358 13.56 11.00 4.17
N GLU A 359 12.46 10.31 4.48
CA GLU A 359 11.99 10.17 5.87
C GLU A 359 12.96 9.32 6.70
N GLY A 360 13.43 9.89 7.82
CA GLY A 360 14.21 9.18 8.82
C GLY A 360 13.33 8.42 9.82
N ILE A 361 13.92 7.49 10.58
CA ILE A 361 13.17 6.75 11.62
C ILE A 361 12.63 7.67 12.73
N HIS A 362 13.29 8.81 12.98
CA HIS A 362 12.85 9.77 14.00
C HIS A 362 11.61 10.54 13.54
N ASP A 363 11.62 11.02 12.29
CA ASP A 363 10.48 11.71 11.68
C ASP A 363 9.27 10.75 11.56
N PHE A 364 9.53 9.52 11.12
CA PHE A 364 8.51 8.48 11.07
C PHE A 364 7.92 8.18 12.45
N LYS A 365 8.77 8.06 13.48
CA LYS A 365 8.34 7.85 14.87
C LYS A 365 7.44 8.99 15.35
N GLN A 366 7.76 10.24 15.03
CA GLN A 366 6.92 11.38 15.37
C GLN A 366 5.56 11.28 14.68
N ARG A 367 5.56 11.06 13.36
CA ARG A 367 4.33 10.93 12.57
C ARG A 367 3.39 9.84 13.10
N ILE A 368 3.91 8.64 13.36
CA ILE A 368 3.09 7.54 13.90
C ILE A 368 2.64 7.78 15.34
N SER A 369 3.40 8.54 16.14
CA SER A 369 2.97 8.96 17.50
C SER A 369 1.82 9.97 17.43
N GLU A 370 1.83 10.85 16.44
CA GLU A 370 0.73 11.81 16.20
C GLU A 370 -0.54 11.12 15.70
N THR A 371 -0.42 10.00 14.99
CA THR A 371 -1.54 9.13 14.58
C THR A 371 -2.11 8.33 15.76
N TYR A 372 -1.24 7.79 16.63
CA TYR A 372 -1.63 6.99 17.80
C TYR A 372 -1.10 7.60 19.12
N PRO A 373 -1.69 8.72 19.59
CA PRO A 373 -1.20 9.43 20.78
C PRO A 373 -1.33 8.60 22.08
N GLU A 374 -2.24 7.63 22.10
CA GLU A 374 -2.50 6.73 23.23
C GLU A 374 -1.43 5.64 23.39
N ALA A 375 -0.53 5.47 22.42
CA ALA A 375 0.39 4.34 22.35
C ALA A 375 1.82 4.70 22.78
N GLU A 376 2.44 3.85 23.60
CA GLU A 376 3.84 3.97 23.97
C GLU A 376 4.76 3.44 22.85
N MET A 377 5.73 4.24 22.44
CA MET A 377 6.69 3.88 21.38
C MET A 377 7.89 3.08 21.93
N LEU A 378 8.01 1.82 21.50
CA LEU A 378 9.10 0.92 21.85
C LEU A 378 10.14 0.82 20.72
N MET A 379 11.40 1.12 21.03
CA MET A 379 12.52 0.95 20.07
C MET A 379 13.18 -0.43 20.16
N THR A 380 12.85 -1.22 21.17
CA THR A 380 13.44 -2.53 21.45
C THR A 380 12.33 -3.50 21.82
N ASP A 381 12.50 -4.79 21.51
CA ASP A 381 11.58 -5.82 21.99
C ASP A 381 11.60 -5.79 23.52
N ARG A 382 10.43 -5.57 24.14
CA ARG A 382 10.20 -5.89 25.54
C ARG A 382 9.34 -7.15 25.59
N GLU A 383 9.78 -8.14 26.37
CA GLU A 383 9.00 -9.37 26.62
C GLU A 383 7.91 -9.10 27.66
N ASP A 384 8.18 -8.19 28.61
CA ASP A 384 7.25 -7.78 29.68
C ASP A 384 6.36 -6.62 29.23
N ILE A 385 5.38 -6.88 28.37
CA ILE A 385 4.39 -5.88 27.95
C ILE A 385 3.05 -6.18 28.62
N ASP A 386 2.47 -5.15 29.26
CA ASP A 386 1.14 -5.23 29.85
C ASP A 386 0.07 -5.34 28.75
N GLU A 387 -0.79 -6.35 28.81
CA GLU A 387 -1.84 -6.57 27.81
C GLU A 387 -2.89 -5.44 27.78
N THR A 388 -2.97 -4.63 28.85
CA THR A 388 -3.92 -3.52 28.97
C THR A 388 -3.47 -2.23 28.29
N GLY A 389 -2.17 -2.05 28.08
CA GLY A 389 -1.60 -0.88 27.42
C GLY A 389 -1.63 -0.97 25.89
N LYS A 390 -1.32 0.14 25.21
CA LYS A 390 -1.10 0.19 23.75
C LYS A 390 0.37 0.48 23.50
N TYR A 391 1.03 -0.40 22.75
CA TYR A 391 2.47 -0.29 22.48
C TYR A 391 2.75 -0.43 20.99
N ILE A 392 3.57 0.46 20.45
CA ILE A 392 3.99 0.41 19.05
C ILE A 392 5.50 0.19 19.00
N GLN A 393 5.91 -0.93 18.41
CA GLN A 393 7.31 -1.22 18.22
C GLN A 393 7.78 -0.83 16.81
N LEU A 394 8.88 -0.09 16.73
CA LEU A 394 9.44 0.41 15.48
C LEU A 394 10.83 -0.15 15.18
N ALA A 395 11.07 -0.52 13.93
CA ALA A 395 12.40 -0.86 13.42
C ALA A 395 12.56 -0.43 11.96
N LYS A 396 13.72 0.10 11.57
CA LYS A 396 14.04 0.31 10.16
C LYS A 396 14.32 -1.05 9.50
N VAL A 397 13.74 -1.29 8.33
CA VAL A 397 13.96 -2.49 7.54
C VAL A 397 14.64 -2.14 6.21
N THR A 398 15.33 -3.10 5.63
CA THR A 398 16.00 -2.95 4.34
C THR A 398 15.38 -3.92 3.34
N ALA A 399 14.97 -3.39 2.19
CA ALA A 399 14.50 -4.17 1.06
C ALA A 399 15.61 -5.06 0.52
N PHE A 400 15.31 -6.32 0.18
CA PHE A 400 16.24 -7.22 -0.48
C PHE A 400 15.51 -8.12 -1.49
N ARG A 401 16.27 -8.87 -2.30
CA ARG A 401 15.72 -9.87 -3.20
C ARG A 401 16.58 -11.12 -3.13
N LEU A 402 15.93 -12.26 -2.84
CA LEU A 402 16.58 -13.56 -2.74
C LEU A 402 17.28 -13.92 -4.07
N GLY A 403 18.56 -14.29 -4.00
CA GLY A 403 19.35 -14.78 -5.15
C GLY A 403 20.12 -13.74 -5.97
N THR A 404 19.97 -12.43 -5.69
CA THR A 404 20.62 -11.35 -6.46
C THR A 404 21.81 -10.65 -5.80
N GLU A 405 22.19 -11.04 -4.58
CA GLU A 405 23.18 -10.31 -3.76
C GLU A 405 24.63 -10.38 -4.29
N ALA A 406 24.98 -11.35 -5.13
CA ALA A 406 26.38 -11.71 -5.33
C ALA A 406 27.15 -10.94 -6.43
N ASN A 407 26.52 -10.43 -7.50
CA ASN A 407 27.31 -9.96 -8.67
C ASN A 407 26.73 -8.79 -9.49
N LEU A 408 25.63 -8.15 -9.05
CA LEU A 408 25.02 -7.08 -9.83
C LEU A 408 25.66 -5.71 -9.53
N PRO A 409 25.91 -4.86 -10.55
CA PRO A 409 26.33 -3.46 -10.38
C PRO A 409 25.46 -2.68 -9.37
N GLY A 410 26.04 -1.68 -8.70
CA GLY A 410 25.35 -0.91 -7.65
C GLY A 410 23.97 -0.35 -8.05
N TYR A 411 23.78 0.08 -9.30
CA TYR A 411 22.49 0.59 -9.79
C TYR A 411 21.38 -0.48 -9.84
N HIS A 412 21.72 -1.76 -10.04
CA HIS A 412 20.74 -2.85 -9.99
C HIS A 412 20.20 -3.05 -8.58
N ARG A 413 21.05 -2.93 -7.55
CA ARG A 413 20.62 -3.02 -6.14
C ARG A 413 19.66 -1.90 -5.78
N VAL A 414 19.94 -0.68 -6.26
CA VAL A 414 19.06 0.47 -6.10
C VAL A 414 17.75 0.21 -6.85
N SER A 415 17.79 -0.36 -8.06
CA SER A 415 16.59 -0.71 -8.85
C SER A 415 15.66 -1.71 -8.17
N HIS A 416 16.21 -2.68 -7.46
CA HIS A 416 15.42 -3.65 -6.71
C HIS A 416 14.58 -3.03 -5.58
N ALA A 417 14.98 -1.87 -5.04
CA ALA A 417 14.20 -1.19 -4.00
C ALA A 417 12.97 -0.44 -4.56
N TYR A 418 12.80 -0.37 -5.88
CA TYR A 418 11.67 0.33 -6.54
C TYR A 418 10.84 -0.58 -7.44
N GLU A 419 11.27 -1.84 -7.63
CA GLU A 419 10.58 -2.85 -8.43
C GLU A 419 9.98 -3.92 -7.51
N ASP A 420 8.65 -3.89 -7.37
CA ASP A 420 7.81 -4.90 -6.72
C ASP A 420 8.46 -5.55 -5.48
N THR A 421 8.85 -4.70 -4.52
CA THR A 421 9.58 -5.11 -3.31
C THR A 421 8.65 -5.80 -2.32
N ARG A 422 8.91 -7.09 -2.05
CA ARG A 422 8.15 -7.92 -1.10
C ARG A 422 8.97 -8.41 0.09
N ASP A 423 10.29 -8.54 -0.07
CA ASP A 423 11.17 -9.11 0.93
C ASP A 423 11.97 -8.01 1.65
N PHE A 424 11.96 -8.05 2.98
CA PHE A 424 12.70 -7.12 3.81
C PHE A 424 13.50 -7.86 4.90
N TYR A 425 14.56 -7.24 5.39
CA TYR A 425 15.23 -7.74 6.59
C TYR A 425 15.53 -6.61 7.58
N TYR A 426 15.62 -6.99 8.86
CA TYR A 426 16.23 -6.17 9.90
C TYR A 426 17.11 -7.02 10.78
N GLN A 427 17.99 -6.38 11.55
CA GLN A 427 19.02 -7.05 12.33
C GLN A 427 19.03 -6.54 13.76
N LYS A 428 19.30 -7.45 14.70
CA LYS A 428 19.52 -7.14 16.10
C LYS A 428 20.84 -7.73 16.55
N SER A 429 21.69 -6.90 17.12
CA SER A 429 22.94 -7.34 17.72
C SER A 429 22.69 -7.78 19.15
N PHE A 430 23.27 -8.90 19.55
CA PHE A 430 23.20 -9.42 20.91
C PHE A 430 24.53 -10.08 21.31
N ARG A 431 24.68 -10.39 22.60
CA ARG A 431 25.84 -11.11 23.14
C ARG A 431 25.34 -12.39 23.82
N LYS A 432 25.99 -13.52 23.54
CA LYS A 432 25.68 -14.79 24.25
C LYS A 432 26.28 -14.83 25.66
N ARG A 433 27.41 -14.14 25.88
CA ARG A 433 28.11 -14.07 27.17
C ARG A 433 27.74 -12.83 27.98
N LYS A 434 27.75 -12.99 29.31
CA LYS A 434 27.48 -11.90 30.27
C LYS A 434 28.69 -10.99 30.49
N GLU A 435 29.88 -11.56 30.59
CA GLU A 435 31.13 -10.80 30.71
C GLU A 435 31.62 -10.36 29.33
N LYS A 436 32.19 -9.17 29.20
CA LYS A 436 32.71 -8.69 27.92
C LYS A 436 34.07 -9.33 27.60
N SER A 437 34.28 -9.74 26.36
CA SER A 437 35.60 -10.13 25.86
C SER A 437 36.51 -8.91 25.74
N ALA A 438 37.83 -9.13 25.82
CA ALA A 438 38.82 -8.07 25.51
C ALA A 438 38.69 -7.59 24.05
N ASN A 439 38.36 -8.50 23.13
CA ASN A 439 37.97 -8.20 21.77
C ASN A 439 36.43 -8.22 21.66
N GLU A 440 35.80 -7.05 21.64
CA GLU A 440 34.34 -6.92 21.58
C GLU A 440 33.71 -7.50 20.29
N PHE A 441 34.49 -7.68 19.22
CA PHE A 441 33.99 -8.31 17.99
C PHE A 441 33.63 -9.78 18.19
N LEU A 442 34.32 -10.48 19.11
CA LEU A 442 34.02 -11.88 19.43
C LEU A 442 32.70 -12.05 20.17
N ASP A 443 32.18 -10.97 20.77
CA ASP A 443 30.89 -10.99 21.45
C ASP A 443 29.73 -10.66 20.51
N LEU A 444 30.00 -10.23 19.27
CA LEU A 444 29.01 -9.67 18.36
C LEU A 444 28.26 -10.77 17.61
N TRP A 445 27.13 -11.19 18.16
CA TRP A 445 26.16 -12.02 17.46
C TRP A 445 25.10 -11.13 16.82
N VAL A 446 24.64 -11.49 15.63
CA VAL A 446 23.60 -10.74 14.92
C VAL A 446 22.48 -11.69 14.55
N GLU A 447 21.28 -11.43 15.06
CA GLU A 447 20.07 -12.09 14.59
C GLU A 447 19.47 -11.26 13.46
N ARG A 448 19.38 -11.85 12.27
CA ARG A 448 18.76 -11.24 11.09
C ARG A 448 17.37 -11.84 10.92
N PHE A 449 16.36 -10.98 10.95
CA PHE A 449 14.98 -11.34 10.67
C PHE A 449 14.68 -11.02 9.21
N HIS A 450 14.36 -12.04 8.44
CA HIS A 450 13.79 -11.93 7.10
C HIS A 450 12.27 -11.92 7.24
N ILE A 451 11.64 -10.93 6.63
CA ILE A 451 10.21 -10.73 6.65
C ILE A 451 9.69 -10.59 5.22
N GLN A 452 8.53 -11.15 4.97
CA GLN A 452 7.83 -11.07 3.70
C GLN A 452 6.45 -10.48 3.94
N VAL A 453 6.06 -9.51 3.10
CA VAL A 453 4.75 -8.87 3.16
C VAL A 453 3.73 -9.55 2.23
N GLU A 454 2.45 -9.27 2.44
CA GLU A 454 1.34 -9.86 1.69
C GLU A 454 1.38 -9.58 0.18
N ASP A 455 1.79 -8.36 -0.21
CA ASP A 455 1.93 -7.88 -1.58
C ASP A 455 3.25 -7.09 -1.74
N SER A 456 3.43 -6.37 -2.84
CA SER A 456 4.67 -5.70 -3.22
C SER A 456 4.55 -4.19 -3.19
N PHE A 457 5.64 -3.49 -2.81
CA PHE A 457 5.73 -2.04 -2.96
C PHE A 457 6.34 -1.67 -4.32
N PRO A 458 5.87 -0.60 -4.98
CA PRO A 458 4.71 0.23 -4.61
C PRO A 458 3.37 -0.46 -4.87
N SER A 459 2.42 -0.31 -3.94
CA SER A 459 1.01 -0.76 -4.09
C SER A 459 0.07 0.44 -3.97
N ILE A 460 -1.25 0.21 -3.94
CA ILE A 460 -2.21 1.26 -3.52
C ILE A 460 -2.07 1.58 -2.03
N HIS A 461 -1.59 0.62 -1.23
CA HIS A 461 -1.35 0.73 0.19
C HIS A 461 0.10 1.16 0.49
N ARG A 462 0.27 1.98 1.52
CA ARG A 462 1.59 2.39 2.05
C ARG A 462 2.06 1.56 3.23
N ARG A 463 1.19 0.71 3.77
CA ARG A 463 1.52 -0.34 4.74
C ARG A 463 1.03 -1.69 4.22
N LEU A 464 1.81 -2.74 4.42
CA LEU A 464 1.44 -4.11 4.05
C LEU A 464 1.71 -5.03 5.23
N GLU A 465 0.79 -5.97 5.47
CA GLU A 465 0.90 -6.93 6.58
C GLU A 465 2.06 -7.90 6.34
N ILE A 466 2.81 -8.21 7.40
CA ILE A 466 3.88 -9.22 7.36
C ILE A 466 3.23 -10.60 7.47
N VAL A 467 3.40 -11.42 6.43
CA VAL A 467 2.81 -12.76 6.35
C VAL A 467 3.78 -13.86 6.73
N GLU A 468 5.09 -13.62 6.59
CA GLU A 468 6.12 -14.59 6.93
C GLU A 468 7.29 -13.91 7.64
N ARG A 469 7.83 -14.59 8.65
CA ARG A 469 9.01 -14.17 9.40
C ARG A 469 9.91 -15.36 9.67
N GLN A 470 11.16 -15.24 9.25
CA GLN A 470 12.22 -16.21 9.53
C GLN A 470 13.40 -15.50 10.19
N SER A 471 14.02 -16.09 11.20
CA SER A 471 15.25 -15.54 11.79
C SER A 471 16.45 -16.42 11.50
N THR A 472 17.60 -15.78 11.30
CA THR A 472 18.89 -16.44 11.11
C THR A 472 19.90 -15.79 12.04
N VAL A 473 20.62 -16.60 12.80
CA VAL A 473 21.64 -16.12 13.74
C VAL A 473 23.00 -16.21 13.07
N LEU A 474 23.68 -15.07 12.98
CA LEU A 474 25.04 -14.92 12.48
C LEU A 474 26.00 -14.90 13.66
N ASN A 475 27.02 -15.74 13.57
CA ASN A 475 28.10 -15.74 14.54
C ASN A 475 29.13 -14.62 14.24
N PRO A 476 30.01 -14.31 15.19
CA PRO A 476 31.04 -13.27 15.01
C PRO A 476 31.91 -13.42 13.76
N LEU A 477 32.20 -14.66 13.32
CA LEU A 477 32.99 -14.93 12.12
C LEU A 477 32.24 -14.54 10.85
N GLU A 478 30.95 -14.91 10.76
CA GLU A 478 30.08 -14.54 9.64
C GLU A 478 29.87 -13.01 9.58
N VAL A 479 29.73 -12.36 10.74
CA VAL A 479 29.60 -10.90 10.84
C VAL A 479 30.86 -10.21 10.36
N ALA A 480 32.05 -10.71 10.76
CA ALA A 480 33.34 -10.21 10.29
C ALA A 480 33.47 -10.34 8.77
N LEU A 481 33.19 -11.51 8.22
CA LEU A 481 33.23 -11.76 6.77
C LEU A 481 32.34 -10.79 6.00
N ARG A 482 31.06 -10.68 6.39
CA ARG A 482 30.11 -9.77 5.72
C ARG A 482 30.56 -8.32 5.81
N GLY A 483 31.12 -7.92 6.95
CA GLY A 483 31.68 -6.57 7.14
C GLY A 483 32.82 -6.27 6.17
N VAL A 484 33.78 -7.18 6.01
CA VAL A 484 34.92 -7.02 5.08
C VAL A 484 34.43 -7.01 3.63
N VAL A 485 33.58 -7.96 3.24
CA VAL A 485 33.05 -8.05 1.87
C VAL A 485 32.28 -6.79 1.48
N GLU A 486 31.40 -6.30 2.36
CA GLU A 486 30.63 -5.09 2.10
C GLU A 486 31.53 -3.85 2.02
N LYS A 487 32.57 -3.78 2.87
CA LYS A 487 33.54 -2.68 2.82
C LYS A 487 34.36 -2.68 1.53
N ASN A 488 34.78 -3.86 1.07
CA ASN A 488 35.49 -4.03 -0.19
C ASN A 488 34.64 -3.57 -1.37
N ARG A 489 33.36 -3.93 -1.35
CA ARG A 489 32.40 -3.52 -2.38
C ARG A 489 32.19 -2.00 -2.39
N GLU A 490 31.94 -1.39 -1.23
CA GLU A 490 31.80 0.07 -1.09
C GLU A 490 33.05 0.79 -1.63
N LEU A 491 34.23 0.28 -1.28
CA LEU A 491 35.50 0.85 -1.71
C LEU A 491 35.69 0.76 -3.22
N LEU A 492 35.37 -0.39 -3.82
CA LEU A 492 35.45 -0.60 -5.27
C LEU A 492 34.52 0.34 -6.03
N GLU A 493 33.29 0.55 -5.54
CA GLU A 493 32.34 1.50 -6.14
C GLU A 493 32.86 2.94 -6.09
N LYS A 494 33.41 3.36 -4.95
CA LYS A 494 34.04 4.69 -4.78
C LYS A 494 35.26 4.87 -5.69
N ILE A 495 36.15 3.87 -5.79
CA ILE A 495 37.31 3.93 -6.68
C ILE A 495 36.88 4.09 -8.15
N ARG A 496 35.89 3.32 -8.61
CA ARG A 496 35.34 3.45 -9.97
C ARG A 496 34.71 4.82 -10.22
N ALA A 497 34.10 5.42 -9.21
CA ALA A 497 33.59 6.79 -9.31
C ALA A 497 34.73 7.80 -9.43
N LEU A 498 35.78 7.65 -8.59
CA LEU A 498 36.97 8.48 -8.60
C LEU A 498 37.71 8.44 -9.95
N GLU A 499 37.76 7.29 -10.62
CA GLU A 499 38.39 7.17 -11.94
C GLU A 499 37.74 8.06 -13.01
N LYS A 500 36.43 8.32 -12.89
CA LYS A 500 35.67 9.17 -13.82
C LYS A 500 35.91 10.66 -13.60
N ILE A 501 36.42 11.05 -12.43
CA ILE A 501 36.70 12.44 -12.10
C ILE A 501 37.99 12.87 -12.83
N PRO A 502 38.10 14.11 -13.35
CA PRO A 502 39.35 14.62 -13.92
C PRO A 502 40.51 14.59 -12.91
N ASP A 503 41.73 14.44 -13.41
CA ASP A 503 42.93 14.42 -12.55
C ASP A 503 43.10 15.74 -11.78
N GLY A 504 43.54 15.64 -10.52
CA GLY A 504 43.83 16.80 -9.67
C GLY A 504 42.62 17.48 -9.00
N GLN A 505 41.41 16.91 -9.08
CA GLN A 505 40.23 17.48 -8.40
C GLN A 505 40.00 16.94 -6.99
N GLY A 506 40.56 15.78 -6.65
CA GLY A 506 40.31 15.10 -5.37
C GLY A 506 38.88 14.59 -5.22
N ASP A 507 38.68 13.65 -4.29
CA ASP A 507 37.35 13.17 -3.91
C ASP A 507 37.33 12.79 -2.43
N GLN A 508 36.83 13.70 -1.59
CA GLN A 508 36.82 13.52 -0.15
C GLN A 508 36.12 12.22 0.31
N PRO A 509 34.96 11.81 -0.24
CA PRO A 509 34.32 10.54 0.09
C PRO A 509 35.19 9.29 -0.16
N THR A 510 35.98 9.26 -1.25
CA THR A 510 36.90 8.15 -1.53
C THR A 510 38.13 8.21 -0.66
N THR A 511 38.70 9.40 -0.44
CA THR A 511 39.83 9.62 0.48
C THR A 511 39.49 9.12 1.89
N MET A 512 38.32 9.49 2.43
CA MET A 512 37.87 9.03 3.75
C MET A 512 37.66 7.51 3.80
N ALA A 513 37.14 6.91 2.73
CA ALA A 513 36.93 5.46 2.67
C ALA A 513 38.26 4.68 2.64
N LEU A 514 39.22 5.13 1.83
CA LEU A 514 40.58 4.57 1.79
C LEU A 514 41.28 4.72 3.13
N GLN A 515 41.23 5.93 3.72
CA GLN A 515 41.82 6.18 5.03
C GLN A 515 41.22 5.27 6.10
N GLY A 516 39.90 5.06 6.10
CA GLY A 516 39.23 4.21 7.08
C GLY A 516 39.62 2.72 7.01
N VAL A 517 40.10 2.25 5.85
CA VAL A 517 40.63 0.88 5.69
C VAL A 517 42.11 0.82 6.08
N VAL A 518 42.88 1.82 5.67
CA VAL A 518 44.34 1.87 5.85
C VAL A 518 44.75 2.22 7.29
N ASP A 519 43.97 3.03 7.98
CA ASP A 519 44.23 3.53 9.33
C ASP A 519 43.01 3.29 10.22
N ALA A 520 42.71 2.01 10.48
CA ALA A 520 41.56 1.55 11.26
C ALA A 520 41.73 1.79 12.79
N ALA A 521 42.10 3.01 13.19
CA ALA A 521 42.47 3.38 14.55
C ALA A 521 41.34 3.23 15.60
N VAL A 522 40.08 3.25 15.17
CA VAL A 522 38.90 3.22 16.07
C VAL A 522 38.33 1.81 16.24
N ASN A 523 38.30 1.02 15.17
CA ASN A 523 37.62 -0.28 15.15
C ASN A 523 38.61 -1.47 15.24
N GLY A 524 39.87 -1.24 15.63
CA GLY A 524 40.88 -2.28 15.91
C GLY A 524 41.44 -3.06 14.71
N GLY A 525 40.93 -2.83 13.49
CA GLY A 525 41.51 -3.34 12.25
C GLY A 525 41.67 -4.87 12.18
N LEU A 526 42.76 -5.32 11.56
CA LEU A 526 43.07 -6.75 11.32
C LEU A 526 43.25 -7.56 12.61
N ALA A 527 43.70 -6.93 13.70
CA ALA A 527 43.94 -7.59 14.98
C ALA A 527 42.66 -8.24 15.54
N ASN A 528 41.48 -7.69 15.21
CA ASN A 528 40.22 -8.28 15.64
C ASN A 528 39.88 -9.59 14.94
N TYR A 529 40.45 -9.83 13.75
CA TYR A 529 40.22 -11.03 12.96
C TYR A 529 41.26 -12.13 13.21
N GLU A 530 42.44 -11.78 13.73
CA GLU A 530 43.55 -12.71 14.01
C GLU A 530 43.13 -13.92 14.86
N VAL A 531 42.22 -13.70 15.80
CA VAL A 531 41.69 -14.73 16.69
C VAL A 531 41.00 -15.86 15.91
N PHE A 532 40.29 -15.54 14.81
CA PHE A 532 39.64 -16.51 13.94
C PHE A 532 40.64 -17.34 13.11
N PHE A 533 41.79 -16.76 12.79
CA PHE A 533 42.84 -17.42 12.01
C PHE A 533 43.72 -18.32 12.87
N THR A 534 44.11 -17.85 14.05
CA THR A 534 44.90 -18.64 15.02
C THR A 534 44.10 -19.77 15.65
N GLY A 535 42.77 -19.69 15.64
CA GLY A 535 41.88 -20.65 16.30
C GLY A 535 41.75 -20.41 17.80
N ALA A 536 42.38 -19.37 18.35
CA ALA A 536 42.33 -19.04 19.78
C ALA A 536 40.89 -18.84 20.31
N TYR A 537 39.95 -18.46 19.43
CA TYR A 537 38.54 -18.32 19.79
C TYR A 537 37.92 -19.62 20.32
N GLN A 538 38.47 -20.79 19.99
CA GLN A 538 37.94 -22.08 20.47
C GLN A 538 38.06 -22.21 21.99
N GLU A 539 39.11 -21.62 22.57
CA GLU A 539 39.34 -21.62 24.01
C GLU A 539 38.74 -20.37 24.68
N THR A 540 38.86 -19.19 24.05
CA THR A 540 38.42 -17.92 24.66
C THR A 540 36.92 -17.66 24.51
N ASN A 541 36.30 -18.21 23.45
CA ASN A 541 34.91 -18.00 23.05
C ASN A 541 34.30 -19.31 22.49
N PRO A 542 34.16 -20.36 23.32
CA PRO A 542 33.72 -21.68 22.89
C PRO A 542 32.32 -21.68 22.24
N GLU A 543 31.49 -20.67 22.53
CA GLU A 543 30.18 -20.47 21.89
C GLU A 543 30.25 -20.28 20.37
N ILE A 544 31.35 -19.71 19.86
CA ILE A 544 31.58 -19.55 18.41
C ILE A 544 31.95 -20.91 17.81
N HIS A 545 32.83 -21.65 18.49
CA HIS A 545 33.25 -22.97 18.04
C HIS A 545 32.08 -23.97 18.03
N ALA A 546 31.25 -23.96 19.08
CA ALA A 546 30.06 -24.80 19.16
C ALA A 546 29.09 -24.57 17.99
N ASP A 547 28.83 -23.30 17.62
CA ASP A 547 27.96 -22.95 16.48
C ASP A 547 28.52 -23.43 15.14
N ILE A 548 29.85 -23.39 14.96
CA ILE A 548 30.53 -23.91 13.77
C ILE A 548 30.49 -25.44 13.71
N VAL A 549 30.61 -26.12 14.85
CA VAL A 549 30.51 -27.58 14.92
C VAL A 549 29.09 -28.06 14.63
N GLU A 550 28.09 -27.35 15.15
CA GLU A 550 26.67 -27.63 14.89
C GLU A 550 26.28 -27.30 13.43
N ASN A 551 26.88 -26.26 12.84
CA ASN A 551 26.63 -25.82 11.48
C ASN A 551 27.94 -25.81 10.66
N PRO A 552 28.37 -26.96 10.11
CA PRO A 552 29.67 -27.07 9.41
C PRO A 552 29.83 -26.11 8.22
N GLU A 553 28.75 -25.66 7.61
CA GLU A 553 28.78 -24.70 6.51
C GLU A 553 29.37 -23.35 6.94
N LYS A 554 29.10 -22.92 8.18
CA LYS A 554 29.66 -21.68 8.75
C LYS A 554 31.17 -21.75 8.97
N GLY A 555 31.73 -22.95 9.06
CA GLY A 555 33.18 -23.15 9.12
C GLY A 555 33.91 -22.70 7.84
N ARG A 556 33.22 -22.71 6.69
CA ARG A 556 33.78 -22.23 5.41
C ARG A 556 34.08 -20.74 5.42
N CYS A 557 33.34 -19.96 6.22
CA CYS A 557 33.51 -18.51 6.33
C CYS A 557 34.91 -18.10 6.79
N ARG A 558 35.66 -18.97 7.47
CA ARG A 558 37.08 -18.72 7.80
C ARG A 558 37.95 -18.61 6.56
N GLY A 559 37.77 -19.53 5.60
CA GLY A 559 38.48 -19.50 4.32
C GLY A 559 38.05 -18.31 3.45
N GLU A 560 36.75 -18.05 3.39
CA GLU A 560 36.19 -16.90 2.67
C GLU A 560 36.66 -15.56 3.26
N LEU A 561 36.86 -15.48 4.58
CA LEU A 561 37.40 -14.29 5.22
C LEU A 561 38.85 -14.02 4.80
N PHE A 562 39.67 -15.07 4.64
CA PHE A 562 41.01 -14.93 4.06
C PHE A 562 40.94 -14.36 2.64
N GLU A 563 40.10 -14.93 1.78
CA GLU A 563 39.92 -14.46 0.40
C GLU A 563 39.40 -13.01 0.35
N ALA A 564 38.45 -12.65 1.22
CA ALA A 564 37.93 -11.29 1.32
C ALA A 564 39.01 -10.30 1.77
N LEU A 565 39.91 -10.67 2.68
CA LEU A 565 41.05 -9.84 3.06
C LEU A 565 42.09 -9.74 1.93
N GLU A 566 42.40 -10.82 1.22
CA GLU A 566 43.26 -10.78 0.02
C GLU A 566 42.70 -9.78 -1.02
N GLN A 567 41.39 -9.84 -1.27
CA GLN A 567 40.69 -8.90 -2.14
C GLN A 567 40.75 -7.47 -1.61
N GLN A 568 40.58 -7.25 -0.30
CA GLN A 568 40.66 -5.93 0.32
C GLN A 568 42.03 -5.27 0.09
N LEU A 569 43.10 -6.06 0.22
CA LEU A 569 44.46 -5.60 -0.02
C LEU A 569 44.67 -5.21 -1.49
N ALA A 570 44.18 -6.02 -2.42
CA ALA A 570 44.25 -5.73 -3.85
C ALA A 570 43.47 -4.45 -4.22
N ILE A 571 42.22 -4.33 -3.77
CA ILE A 571 41.34 -3.18 -4.03
C ILE A 571 41.94 -1.91 -3.43
N THR A 572 42.48 -1.98 -2.22
CA THR A 572 43.08 -0.82 -1.55
C THR A 572 44.39 -0.39 -2.23
N THR A 573 45.18 -1.36 -2.74
CA THR A 573 46.36 -1.07 -3.56
C THR A 573 45.98 -0.29 -4.81
N GLU A 574 44.99 -0.78 -5.57
CA GLU A 574 44.47 -0.11 -6.76
C GLU A 574 43.90 1.27 -6.42
N GLY A 575 43.09 1.36 -5.37
CA GLY A 575 42.47 2.61 -4.92
C GLY A 575 43.48 3.69 -4.55
N LEU A 576 44.57 3.33 -3.86
CA LEU A 576 45.65 4.26 -3.56
C LEU A 576 46.40 4.71 -4.83
N GLN A 577 46.60 3.83 -5.81
CA GLN A 577 47.21 4.21 -7.10
C GLN A 577 46.33 5.19 -7.87
N VAL A 578 45.01 4.95 -7.91
CA VAL A 578 44.05 5.88 -8.51
C VAL A 578 44.06 7.20 -7.75
N HIS A 579 43.99 7.16 -6.43
CA HIS A 579 44.03 8.36 -5.57
C HIS A 579 45.31 9.18 -5.80
N ALA A 580 46.47 8.54 -5.98
CA ALA A 580 47.73 9.23 -6.26
C ALA A 580 47.69 10.07 -7.56
N ARG A 581 46.87 9.69 -8.53
CA ARG A 581 46.68 10.45 -9.78
C ARG A 581 45.61 11.53 -9.63
N LYS A 582 44.56 11.23 -8.85
CA LYS A 582 43.35 12.06 -8.77
C LYS A 582 43.39 13.11 -7.65
N CYS A 583 44.24 12.95 -6.64
CA CYS A 583 44.33 13.88 -5.51
C CYS A 583 44.72 15.30 -5.94
N ASP A 584 44.13 16.30 -5.30
CA ASP A 584 44.53 17.70 -5.42
C ASP A 584 45.80 17.98 -4.60
N GLU A 585 46.40 19.17 -4.78
CA GLU A 585 47.60 19.56 -4.03
C GLU A 585 47.37 19.61 -2.51
N ALA A 586 46.13 19.91 -2.08
CA ALA A 586 45.78 20.02 -0.67
C ALA A 586 45.70 18.65 0.03
N THR A 587 45.21 17.60 -0.65
CA THR A 587 45.13 16.24 -0.10
C THR A 587 46.39 15.40 -0.31
N ARG A 588 47.40 15.94 -1.02
CA ARG A 588 48.66 15.23 -1.27
C ARG A 588 49.40 14.79 0.02
N PRO A 589 49.54 15.63 1.06
CA PRO A 589 50.19 15.19 2.31
C PRO A 589 49.43 14.05 3.00
N LEU A 590 48.10 14.05 2.91
CA LEU A 590 47.26 12.97 3.44
C LEU A 590 47.44 11.68 2.64
N HIS A 591 47.61 11.78 1.31
CA HIS A 591 47.94 10.62 0.48
C HIS A 591 49.27 9.97 0.88
N ASP A 592 50.31 10.78 1.09
CA ASP A 592 51.63 10.26 1.50
C ASP A 592 51.56 9.56 2.87
N TYR A 593 50.79 10.13 3.80
CA TYR A 593 50.49 9.48 5.09
C TYR A 593 49.76 8.14 4.94
N MET A 594 48.74 8.08 4.08
CA MET A 594 48.03 6.82 3.79
C MET A 594 48.97 5.79 3.17
N MET A 595 49.91 6.18 2.31
CA MET A 595 50.90 5.26 1.73
C MET A 595 51.84 4.65 2.79
N GLU A 596 52.27 5.44 3.78
CA GLU A 596 53.08 4.95 4.90
C GLU A 596 52.31 3.93 5.75
N LYS A 597 51.06 4.26 6.11
CA LYS A 597 50.19 3.35 6.86
C LYS A 597 49.86 2.09 6.08
N PHE A 598 49.64 2.21 4.77
CA PHE A 598 49.38 1.08 3.90
C PHE A 598 50.56 0.11 3.82
N ALA A 599 51.81 0.60 3.85
CA ALA A 599 52.98 -0.27 3.90
C ALA A 599 53.00 -1.15 5.18
N THR A 600 52.57 -0.59 6.30
CA THR A 600 52.44 -1.33 7.57
C THR A 600 51.29 -2.35 7.49
N LEU A 601 50.10 -1.91 7.05
CA LEU A 601 48.94 -2.77 6.85
C LEU A 601 49.26 -3.96 5.93
N LYS A 602 49.93 -3.70 4.80
CA LYS A 602 50.33 -4.72 3.83
C LYS A 602 51.24 -5.77 4.47
N SER A 603 52.23 -5.34 5.26
CA SER A 603 53.12 -6.26 5.97
C SER A 603 52.36 -7.14 6.99
N GLU A 604 51.39 -6.56 7.70
CA GLU A 604 50.54 -7.30 8.65
C GLU A 604 49.60 -8.28 7.94
N MET A 605 48.95 -7.85 6.85
CA MET A 605 48.09 -8.73 6.04
C MET A 605 48.90 -9.87 5.44
N GLU A 606 50.07 -9.63 4.85
CA GLU A 606 50.91 -10.69 4.29
C GLU A 606 51.31 -11.74 5.33
N LYS A 607 51.59 -11.32 6.58
CA LYS A 607 51.84 -12.26 7.70
C LYS A 607 50.60 -13.07 8.07
N LEU A 608 49.43 -12.43 8.13
CA LEU A 608 48.16 -13.12 8.43
C LEU A 608 47.78 -14.09 7.32
N LEU A 609 47.92 -13.69 6.06
CA LEU A 609 47.63 -14.52 4.88
C LEU A 609 48.58 -15.71 4.78
N ALA A 610 49.83 -15.59 5.27
CA ALA A 610 50.75 -16.72 5.39
C ALA A 610 50.33 -17.78 6.42
N MET A 611 49.31 -17.51 7.26
CA MET A 611 48.71 -18.47 8.19
C MET A 611 47.58 -19.31 7.56
N LYS A 612 47.18 -19.00 6.33
CA LYS A 612 46.24 -19.78 5.51
C LYS A 612 46.83 -21.15 5.19
#